data_AF-A0A2N6SCN4-F1
#
_entry.id   AF-A0A2N6SCN4-F1
#
_cell.length_a   1.000
_cell.length_b   1.000
_cell.length_c   1.000
_cell.angle_alpha   90.00
_cell.angle_beta   90.00
_cell.angle_gamma   90.00
#
_symmetry.space_group_name_H-M   'P 1'
#
loop_
_entity.id
_entity.type
_entity.pdbx_description
1 polymer ?
#
loop_
_entity_poly.entity_id
_entity_poly.type
_entity_poly.pdbx_seq_one_letter_code
_entity_poly.pdbx_strand_id
1 'polypeptide(L)'
;MNWGKIKTMFIYVFIVLNIILLSFFIYTVEKNSADIVQEKEIIEKSMANDNITVEENYTKKDNLGYVNVTISDLKDIKQDVAGLNYDLTKSDKTAILKVTSEASLTNVNKNNYKVDLDTFLLERFKPSANYIFSSYDSNKKEIIYDQQVDGLRIFSNNNARIVFRVEDNGDVKSFEQTLVTNIRKDKNETLVTQSQAVNRLYHEDLIPKNSKVKANLGYYTYISQTENQVLIPTWNIVISNNDSGEIKNYYVDAINLDILNKKQ
;
A
#
# COMPACT_ATOMS: atom_id res chain seq x y z
N MET A 1 63.05 17.08 -12.00
CA MET A 1 61.66 17.32 -11.53
C MET A 1 61.40 16.43 -10.32
N ASN A 2 61.09 17.00 -9.14
CA ASN A 2 60.98 16.25 -7.88
C ASN A 2 59.63 15.51 -7.77
N TRP A 3 59.50 14.40 -8.50
CA TRP A 3 58.29 13.57 -8.58
C TRP A 3 57.76 13.10 -7.22
N GLY A 4 58.65 12.78 -6.26
CA GLY A 4 58.26 12.40 -4.90
C GLY A 4 57.63 13.54 -4.09
N LYS A 5 58.07 14.79 -4.30
CA LYS A 5 57.51 15.97 -3.62
C LYS A 5 56.11 16.30 -4.15
N ILE A 6 55.89 16.14 -5.46
CA ILE A 6 54.58 16.34 -6.09
C ILE A 6 53.57 15.29 -5.60
N LYS A 7 53.94 14.00 -5.54
CA LYS A 7 53.06 12.94 -4.99
C LYS A 7 52.65 13.22 -3.54
N THR A 8 53.60 13.63 -2.72
CA THR A 8 53.38 13.95 -1.30
C THR A 8 52.45 15.17 -1.14
N MET A 9 52.64 16.21 -1.96
CA MET A 9 51.74 17.37 -2.01
C MET A 9 50.31 16.97 -2.40
N PHE A 10 50.13 16.10 -3.40
CA PHE A 10 48.82 15.61 -3.80
C PHE A 10 48.09 14.84 -2.69
N ILE A 11 48.83 14.03 -1.90
CA ILE A 11 48.26 13.32 -0.75
C ILE A 11 47.73 14.32 0.29
N TYR A 12 48.52 15.36 0.62
CA TYR A 12 48.08 16.38 1.59
C TYR A 12 46.85 17.15 1.09
N VAL A 13 46.83 17.57 -0.18
CA VAL A 13 45.67 18.26 -0.76
C VAL A 13 44.43 17.36 -0.76
N PHE A 14 44.59 16.07 -1.08
CA PHE A 14 43.49 15.10 -1.02
C PHE A 14 42.93 14.96 0.40
N ILE A 15 43.78 14.88 1.42
CA ILE A 15 43.34 14.78 2.82
C ILE A 15 42.58 16.04 3.24
N VAL A 16 43.10 17.24 2.94
CA VAL A 16 42.44 18.51 3.26
C VAL A 16 41.07 18.61 2.58
N LEU A 17 40.99 18.23 1.29
CA LEU A 17 39.73 18.21 0.55
C LEU A 17 38.71 17.26 1.18
N ASN A 18 39.13 16.06 1.60
CA ASN A 18 38.26 15.09 2.26
C ASN A 18 37.76 15.59 3.63
N ILE A 19 38.59 16.29 4.39
CA ILE A 19 38.17 16.89 5.68
C ILE A 19 37.11 17.97 5.45
N ILE A 20 37.28 18.81 4.43
CA ILE A 20 36.29 19.83 4.06
C ILE A 20 34.99 19.17 3.63
N LEU A 21 35.05 18.17 2.74
CA LEU A 21 33.88 17.39 2.31
C LEU A 21 33.15 16.74 3.48
N LEU A 22 33.88 16.12 4.41
CA LEU A 22 33.30 15.51 5.60
C LEU A 22 32.64 16.55 6.50
N SER A 23 33.26 17.72 6.69
CA SER A 23 32.70 18.81 7.50
C SER A 23 31.42 19.36 6.88
N PHE A 24 31.40 19.56 5.56
CA PHE A 24 30.20 19.96 4.82
C PHE A 24 29.11 18.89 4.89
N PHE A 25 29.47 17.62 4.79
CA PHE A 25 28.53 16.51 4.91
C PHE A 25 27.87 16.49 6.29
N ILE A 26 28.65 16.55 7.37
CA ILE A 26 28.13 16.59 8.76
C ILE A 26 27.23 17.81 8.96
N TYR A 27 27.69 19.00 8.59
CA TYR A 27 26.91 20.23 8.71
C TYR A 27 25.58 20.16 7.95
N THR A 28 25.59 19.61 6.73
CA THR A 28 24.39 19.45 5.91
C THR A 28 23.42 18.46 6.55
N VAL A 29 23.91 17.34 7.09
CA VAL A 29 23.09 16.33 7.78
C VAL A 29 22.46 16.90 9.05
N GLU A 30 23.24 17.61 9.88
CA GLU A 30 22.74 18.22 11.12
C GLU A 30 21.70 19.31 10.84
N LYS A 31 21.99 20.21 9.88
CA LYS A 31 21.06 21.27 9.50
C LYS A 31 19.76 20.71 8.94
N ASN A 32 19.83 19.75 8.01
CA ASN A 32 18.63 19.12 7.45
C ASN A 32 17.80 18.44 8.55
N SER A 33 18.45 17.77 9.51
CA SER A 33 17.76 17.13 10.63
C SER A 33 17.04 18.15 11.52
N ALA A 34 17.68 19.28 11.82
CA ALA A 34 17.08 20.35 12.63
C ALA A 34 15.91 21.05 11.90
N ASP A 35 16.07 21.35 10.62
CA ASP A 35 15.02 21.97 9.79
C ASP A 35 13.79 21.05 9.67
N ILE A 36 13.99 19.73 9.48
CA ILE A 36 12.92 18.72 9.45
C ILE A 36 12.14 18.67 10.78
N VAL A 37 12.84 18.78 11.91
CA VAL A 37 12.19 18.76 13.24
C VAL A 37 11.35 20.02 13.46
N GLN A 38 11.87 21.20 13.11
CA GLN A 38 11.13 22.45 13.25
C GLN A 38 9.90 22.49 12.34
N GLU A 39 10.04 22.08 11.08
CA GLU A 39 8.92 22.02 10.13
C GLU A 39 7.83 21.06 10.63
N LYS A 40 8.22 19.89 11.13
CA LYS A 40 7.29 18.93 11.72
C LYS A 40 6.48 19.54 12.86
N GLU A 41 7.12 20.19 13.83
CA GLU A 41 6.41 20.81 14.96
C GLU A 41 5.45 21.92 14.52
N ILE A 42 5.80 22.71 13.50
CA ILE A 42 4.95 23.77 12.96
C ILE A 42 3.72 23.16 12.28
N ILE A 43 3.91 22.13 11.47
CA ILE A 43 2.82 21.44 10.76
C ILE A 43 1.89 20.74 11.76
N GLU A 44 2.42 20.07 12.77
CA GLU A 44 1.60 19.42 13.81
C GLU A 44 0.75 20.42 14.60
N LYS A 45 1.31 21.58 14.97
CA LYS A 45 0.54 22.66 15.60
C LYS A 45 -0.54 23.22 14.68
N SER A 46 -0.24 23.36 13.39
CA SER A 46 -1.19 23.88 12.40
C SER A 46 -2.34 22.91 12.17
N MET A 47 -2.05 21.61 12.01
CA MET A 47 -3.06 20.55 11.94
C MET A 47 -3.94 20.52 13.20
N ALA A 48 -3.35 20.69 14.39
CA ALA A 48 -4.11 20.76 15.64
C ALA A 48 -5.06 21.97 15.67
N ASN A 49 -4.61 23.14 15.22
CA ASN A 49 -5.46 24.35 15.11
C ASN A 49 -6.60 24.17 14.10
N ASP A 50 -6.40 23.34 13.08
CA ASP A 50 -7.41 22.98 12.07
C ASP A 50 -8.33 21.82 12.52
N ASN A 51 -8.24 21.39 13.79
CA ASN A 51 -8.95 20.24 14.35
C ASN A 51 -8.73 18.94 13.56
N ILE A 52 -7.52 18.76 13.02
CA ILE A 52 -7.13 17.53 12.31
C ILE A 52 -6.53 16.57 13.34
N THR A 53 -7.12 15.38 13.47
CA THR A 53 -6.63 14.33 14.36
C THR A 53 -5.95 13.23 13.55
N VAL A 54 -4.66 13.02 13.77
CA VAL A 54 -3.90 11.94 13.13
C VAL A 54 -3.84 10.73 14.07
N GLU A 55 -4.33 9.58 13.61
CA GLU A 55 -4.21 8.31 14.33
C GLU A 55 -2.82 7.73 14.09
N GLU A 56 -2.01 7.64 15.14
CA GLU A 56 -0.71 6.97 15.06
C GLU A 56 -0.91 5.48 14.83
N ASN A 57 -0.30 4.95 13.77
CA ASN A 57 -0.32 3.53 13.49
C ASN A 57 1.11 3.02 13.37
N TYR A 58 1.57 2.33 14.40
CA TYR A 58 2.93 1.78 14.44
C TYR A 58 3.01 0.51 13.59
N THR A 59 3.12 0.67 12.26
CA THR A 59 3.55 -0.44 11.40
C THR A 59 5.07 -0.53 11.43
N LYS A 60 5.62 -1.40 12.29
CA LYS A 60 7.07 -1.63 12.36
C LYS A 60 7.55 -2.46 11.17
N LYS A 61 7.65 -1.84 10.00
CA LYS A 61 8.29 -2.39 8.81
C LYS A 61 9.22 -1.35 8.22
N ASP A 62 10.39 -1.32 8.79
CA ASP A 62 11.49 -0.50 8.31
C ASP A 62 12.22 -1.34 7.24
N ASN A 63 12.44 -0.77 6.05
CA ASN A 63 13.14 -1.38 4.91
C ASN A 63 12.26 -2.28 4.02
N LEU A 64 11.42 -1.64 3.19
CA LEU A 64 10.71 -2.28 2.07
C LEU A 64 11.30 -1.80 0.74
N GLY A 65 11.10 -2.58 -0.32
CA GLY A 65 11.58 -2.24 -1.66
C GLY A 65 10.49 -2.41 -2.72
N TYR A 66 10.87 -2.18 -3.97
CA TYR A 66 10.01 -2.47 -5.12
C TYR A 66 9.72 -3.97 -5.19
N VAL A 67 8.51 -4.32 -5.59
CA VAL A 67 8.09 -5.71 -5.76
C VAL A 67 7.55 -5.91 -7.15
N ASN A 68 8.20 -6.77 -7.92
CA ASN A 68 7.73 -7.24 -9.21
C ASN A 68 6.78 -8.43 -8.99
N VAL A 69 5.61 -8.37 -9.62
CA VAL A 69 4.61 -9.45 -9.59
C VAL A 69 4.10 -9.72 -11.00
N THR A 70 3.58 -10.92 -11.25
CA THR A 70 2.97 -11.29 -12.53
C THR A 70 1.51 -11.64 -12.32
N ILE A 71 0.61 -11.16 -13.18
CA ILE A 71 -0.80 -11.57 -13.17
C ILE A 71 -0.86 -13.08 -13.47
N SER A 72 -1.53 -13.83 -12.60
CA SER A 72 -1.70 -15.27 -12.76
C SER A 72 -2.71 -15.58 -13.87
N ASP A 73 -2.48 -16.66 -14.61
CA ASP A 73 -3.46 -17.20 -15.55
C ASP A 73 -4.48 -18.16 -14.90
N LEU A 74 -4.36 -18.35 -13.57
CA LEU A 74 -5.20 -19.14 -12.67
C LEU A 74 -5.32 -20.62 -13.04
N LYS A 75 -4.46 -21.15 -13.93
CA LYS A 75 -4.56 -22.55 -14.40
C LYS A 75 -4.29 -23.58 -13.31
N ASP A 76 -3.40 -23.26 -12.37
CA ASP A 76 -2.94 -24.19 -11.34
C ASP A 76 -3.80 -24.16 -10.06
N ILE A 77 -4.92 -23.43 -10.07
CA ILE A 77 -5.84 -23.41 -8.92
C ILE A 77 -6.61 -24.72 -8.86
N LYS A 78 -6.62 -25.34 -7.68
CA LYS A 78 -7.41 -26.55 -7.41
C LYS A 78 -8.91 -26.21 -7.45
N GLN A 79 -9.64 -26.99 -8.23
CA GLN A 79 -11.09 -26.85 -8.43
C GLN A 79 -11.80 -28.11 -7.91
N ASP A 80 -11.55 -28.48 -6.65
CA ASP A 80 -11.95 -29.74 -6.04
C ASP A 80 -12.81 -29.58 -4.78
N VAL A 81 -13.23 -28.36 -4.46
CA VAL A 81 -14.09 -28.11 -3.30
C VAL A 81 -15.53 -28.47 -3.63
N ALA A 82 -16.07 -29.47 -2.92
CA ALA A 82 -17.46 -29.89 -3.08
C ALA A 82 -18.46 -28.74 -2.88
N GLY A 83 -19.48 -28.65 -3.74
CA GLY A 83 -20.52 -27.62 -3.71
C GLY A 83 -20.07 -26.23 -4.18
N LEU A 84 -18.89 -26.13 -4.82
CA LEU A 84 -18.43 -24.96 -5.56
C LEU A 84 -18.35 -25.29 -7.06
N ASN A 85 -18.80 -24.35 -7.87
CA ASN A 85 -18.68 -24.37 -9.33
C ASN A 85 -17.69 -23.30 -9.76
N TYR A 86 -16.84 -23.63 -10.74
CA TYR A 86 -15.72 -22.81 -11.17
C TYR A 86 -15.86 -22.44 -12.64
N ASP A 87 -15.68 -21.17 -12.96
CA ASP A 87 -15.69 -20.64 -14.32
C ASP A 87 -14.50 -19.69 -14.50
N LEU A 88 -13.63 -20.01 -15.46
CA LEU A 88 -12.41 -19.26 -15.73
C LEU A 88 -12.59 -18.43 -17.00
N THR A 89 -12.69 -17.12 -16.82
CA THR A 89 -12.71 -16.16 -17.93
C THR A 89 -11.31 -15.56 -18.13
N LYS A 90 -10.86 -15.50 -19.37
CA LYS A 90 -9.60 -14.85 -19.76
C LYS A 90 -9.89 -13.70 -20.71
N SER A 91 -9.31 -12.54 -20.43
CA SER A 91 -9.40 -11.34 -21.25
C SER A 91 -8.02 -10.71 -21.34
N ASP A 92 -7.43 -10.74 -22.54
CA ASP A 92 -6.06 -10.32 -22.88
C ASP A 92 -5.02 -10.63 -21.80
N LYS A 93 -4.83 -9.71 -20.85
CA LYS A 93 -3.79 -9.73 -19.80
C LYS A 93 -4.31 -10.15 -18.43
N THR A 94 -5.58 -10.50 -18.32
CA THR A 94 -6.27 -10.77 -17.05
C THR A 94 -6.97 -12.12 -17.09
N ALA A 95 -6.91 -12.84 -15.98
CA ALA A 95 -7.70 -14.02 -15.73
C ALA A 95 -8.55 -13.79 -14.49
N ILE A 96 -9.81 -14.19 -14.57
CA ILE A 96 -10.78 -14.08 -13.48
C ILE A 96 -11.37 -15.47 -13.26
N LEU A 97 -11.19 -16.00 -12.05
CA LEU A 97 -11.85 -17.23 -11.61
C LEU A 97 -13.13 -16.84 -10.88
N LYS A 98 -14.27 -17.06 -11.51
CA LYS A 98 -15.57 -16.95 -10.88
C LYS A 98 -15.89 -18.26 -10.17
N VAL A 99 -16.25 -18.17 -8.90
CA VAL A 99 -16.64 -19.30 -8.07
C VAL A 99 -18.05 -19.07 -7.56
N THR A 100 -18.94 -20.04 -7.79
CA THR A 100 -20.34 -20.00 -7.34
C THR A 100 -20.61 -21.16 -6.40
N SER A 101 -21.18 -20.90 -5.23
CA SER A 101 -21.57 -21.94 -4.28
C SER A 101 -23.04 -22.28 -4.40
N GLU A 102 -23.36 -23.57 -4.26
CA GLU A 102 -24.74 -24.07 -4.21
C GLU A 102 -25.50 -23.56 -2.98
N ALA A 103 -24.78 -23.35 -1.87
CA ALA A 103 -25.31 -22.82 -0.62
C ALA A 103 -24.76 -21.40 -0.35
N SER A 104 -25.50 -20.62 0.43
CA SER A 104 -25.03 -19.30 0.89
C SER A 104 -23.78 -19.47 1.76
N LEU A 105 -22.70 -18.77 1.42
CA LEU A 105 -21.46 -18.75 2.20
C LEU A 105 -21.67 -18.01 3.53
N THR A 106 -22.39 -16.89 3.48
CA THR A 106 -22.85 -16.12 4.64
C THR A 106 -23.94 -15.13 4.19
N ASN A 107 -24.49 -14.36 5.13
CA ASN A 107 -25.38 -13.25 4.84
C ASN A 107 -24.81 -11.97 5.45
N VAL A 108 -24.71 -10.89 4.67
CA VAL A 108 -24.09 -9.63 5.11
C VAL A 108 -24.83 -8.95 6.26
N ASN A 109 -26.10 -9.28 6.49
CA ASN A 109 -26.88 -8.78 7.60
C ASN A 109 -26.53 -9.46 8.94
N LYS A 110 -25.72 -10.53 8.91
CA LYS A 110 -25.17 -11.14 10.14
C LYS A 110 -24.03 -10.28 10.69
N ASN A 111 -24.02 -10.05 12.00
CA ASN A 111 -22.96 -9.28 12.66
C ASN A 111 -21.54 -9.82 12.42
N ASN A 112 -21.40 -11.13 12.15
CA ASN A 112 -20.12 -11.83 12.02
C ASN A 112 -19.81 -12.29 10.57
N TYR A 113 -20.49 -11.76 9.55
CA TYR A 113 -20.31 -12.22 8.15
C TYR A 113 -18.84 -12.23 7.69
N LYS A 114 -18.02 -11.27 8.17
CA LYS A 114 -16.58 -11.21 7.88
C LYS A 114 -15.83 -12.43 8.41
N VAL A 115 -16.15 -12.88 9.63
CA VAL A 115 -15.55 -14.08 10.22
C VAL A 115 -15.93 -15.31 9.41
N ASP A 116 -17.19 -15.42 9.00
CA ASP A 116 -17.65 -16.53 8.15
C ASP A 116 -16.88 -16.59 6.81
N LEU A 117 -16.65 -15.43 6.17
CA LEU A 117 -15.87 -15.33 4.93
C LEU A 117 -14.38 -15.64 5.15
N ASP A 118 -13.79 -15.13 6.23
CA ASP A 118 -12.40 -15.40 6.60
C ASP A 118 -12.19 -16.91 6.84
N THR A 119 -13.09 -17.54 7.59
CA THR A 119 -13.10 -18.99 7.82
C THR A 119 -13.28 -19.76 6.51
N PHE A 120 -14.21 -19.34 5.64
CA PHE A 120 -14.39 -19.98 4.34
C PHE A 120 -13.11 -19.93 3.50
N LEU A 121 -12.44 -18.77 3.42
CA LEU A 121 -11.19 -18.61 2.69
C LEU A 121 -10.06 -19.46 3.29
N LEU A 122 -9.95 -19.50 4.62
CA LEU A 122 -8.88 -20.21 5.32
C LEU A 122 -9.04 -21.74 5.32
N GLU A 123 -10.27 -22.22 5.53
CA GLU A 123 -10.52 -23.64 5.85
C GLU A 123 -11.10 -24.44 4.69
N ARG A 124 -11.84 -23.80 3.78
CA ARG A 124 -12.54 -24.48 2.69
C ARG A 124 -11.95 -24.15 1.32
N PHE A 125 -11.86 -22.86 0.96
CA PHE A 125 -11.38 -22.45 -0.36
C PHE A 125 -9.86 -22.53 -0.49
N LYS A 126 -9.11 -22.12 0.55
CA LYS A 126 -7.63 -22.19 0.63
C LYS A 126 -6.93 -21.60 -0.60
N PRO A 127 -7.10 -20.29 -0.87
CA PRO A 127 -6.40 -19.67 -1.99
C PRO A 127 -4.88 -19.76 -1.80
N SER A 128 -4.14 -19.79 -2.91
CA SER A 128 -2.67 -19.89 -2.90
C SER A 128 -1.95 -18.65 -2.34
N ALA A 129 -2.68 -17.54 -2.19
CA ALA A 129 -2.19 -16.30 -1.58
C ALA A 129 -3.10 -15.89 -0.41
N ASN A 130 -2.56 -15.08 0.49
CA ASN A 130 -3.33 -14.51 1.59
C ASN A 130 -4.11 -13.30 1.11
N TYR A 131 -5.34 -13.15 1.62
CA TYR A 131 -6.21 -12.01 1.35
C TYR A 131 -6.71 -11.44 2.67
N ILE A 132 -6.90 -10.13 2.71
CA ILE A 132 -7.43 -9.43 3.89
C ILE A 132 -8.63 -8.58 3.49
N PHE A 133 -9.62 -8.52 4.39
CA PHE A 133 -10.80 -7.67 4.20
C PHE A 133 -10.39 -6.22 3.86
N SER A 134 -10.97 -5.71 2.78
CA SER A 134 -10.72 -4.37 2.28
C SER A 134 -11.88 -3.44 2.60
N SER A 135 -13.06 -3.75 2.06
CA SER A 135 -14.23 -2.91 2.17
C SER A 135 -15.49 -3.70 1.81
N TYR A 136 -16.64 -3.13 2.18
CA TYR A 136 -17.94 -3.55 1.69
C TYR A 136 -18.64 -2.33 1.09
N ASP A 137 -18.99 -2.40 -0.19
CA ASP A 137 -19.78 -1.39 -0.90
C ASP A 137 -21.20 -1.92 -1.07
N SER A 138 -22.14 -1.41 -0.27
CA SER A 138 -23.54 -1.82 -0.31
C SER A 138 -24.26 -1.40 -1.59
N ASN A 139 -23.81 -0.32 -2.25
CA ASN A 139 -24.40 0.14 -3.50
C ASN A 139 -24.03 -0.79 -4.66
N LYS A 140 -22.76 -1.23 -4.70
CA LYS A 140 -22.27 -2.20 -5.69
C LYS A 140 -22.57 -3.65 -5.32
N LYS A 141 -22.97 -3.90 -4.07
CA LYS A 141 -23.16 -5.24 -3.50
C LYS A 141 -21.90 -6.09 -3.61
N GLU A 142 -20.77 -5.50 -3.25
CA GLU A 142 -19.44 -6.09 -3.36
C GLU A 142 -18.70 -6.06 -2.02
N ILE A 143 -18.21 -7.21 -1.57
CA ILE A 143 -17.25 -7.29 -0.46
C ILE A 143 -15.88 -7.59 -1.06
N ILE A 144 -14.93 -6.71 -0.80
CA ILE A 144 -13.60 -6.76 -1.39
C ILE A 144 -12.61 -7.29 -0.37
N TYR A 145 -11.75 -8.18 -0.82
CA TYR A 145 -10.61 -8.73 -0.11
C TYR A 145 -9.36 -8.54 -0.97
N ASP A 146 -8.36 -7.85 -0.45
CA ASP A 146 -7.14 -7.55 -1.22
C ASP A 146 -6.04 -8.54 -0.87
N GLN A 147 -5.29 -8.98 -1.88
CA GLN A 147 -4.15 -9.87 -1.70
C GLN A 147 -3.06 -9.20 -0.87
N GLN A 148 -2.34 -10.01 -0.09
CA GLN A 148 -1.20 -9.57 0.70
C GLN A 148 0.13 -10.09 0.13
N VAL A 149 1.17 -9.26 0.23
CA VAL A 149 2.57 -9.62 0.03
C VAL A 149 3.32 -9.30 1.32
N ASP A 150 3.96 -10.30 1.91
CA ASP A 150 4.60 -10.22 3.24
C ASP A 150 3.67 -9.75 4.36
N GLY A 151 2.35 -9.97 4.24
CA GLY A 151 1.37 -9.43 5.20
C GLY A 151 1.08 -7.93 5.03
N LEU A 152 1.60 -7.30 3.97
CA LEU A 152 1.17 -5.98 3.53
C LEU A 152 0.14 -6.11 2.42
N ARG A 153 -0.94 -5.34 2.53
CA ARG A 153 -2.02 -5.32 1.55
C ARG A 153 -1.57 -4.66 0.24
N ILE A 154 -1.96 -5.23 -0.89
CA ILE A 154 -1.87 -4.58 -2.20
C ILE A 154 -3.13 -3.71 -2.37
N PHE A 155 -2.97 -2.41 -2.33
CA PHE A 155 -4.06 -1.46 -2.46
C PHE A 155 -4.53 -1.32 -3.91
N SER A 156 -5.86 -1.26 -4.09
CA SER A 156 -6.52 -0.82 -5.32
C SER A 156 -6.04 -1.54 -6.60
N ASN A 157 -5.68 -2.82 -6.50
CA ASN A 157 -5.26 -3.62 -7.64
C ASN A 157 -6.36 -4.60 -8.05
N ASN A 158 -6.96 -4.38 -9.23
CA ASN A 158 -8.02 -5.22 -9.75
C ASN A 158 -7.57 -6.67 -10.08
N ASN A 159 -6.26 -6.91 -10.19
CA ASN A 159 -5.67 -8.20 -10.52
C ASN A 159 -5.17 -8.97 -9.28
N ALA A 160 -5.35 -8.43 -8.07
CA ALA A 160 -4.83 -9.00 -6.83
C ALA A 160 -5.89 -8.95 -5.72
N ARG A 161 -7.09 -9.45 -6.00
CA ARG A 161 -8.24 -9.38 -5.08
C ARG A 161 -9.25 -10.51 -5.25
N ILE A 162 -10.02 -10.74 -4.19
CA ILE A 162 -11.27 -11.50 -4.20
C ILE A 162 -12.44 -10.52 -4.01
N VAL A 163 -13.44 -10.61 -4.88
CA VAL A 163 -14.65 -9.80 -4.81
C VAL A 163 -15.86 -10.73 -4.64
N PHE A 164 -16.42 -10.75 -3.43
CA PHE A 164 -17.67 -11.46 -3.16
C PHE A 164 -18.86 -10.64 -3.64
N ARG A 165 -19.82 -11.30 -4.28
CA ARG A 165 -21.08 -10.72 -4.73
C ARG A 165 -22.16 -10.97 -3.69
N VAL A 166 -22.88 -9.90 -3.34
CA VAL A 166 -24.00 -9.93 -2.41
C VAL A 166 -25.30 -9.88 -3.20
N GLU A 167 -26.18 -10.83 -2.94
CA GLU A 167 -27.52 -10.89 -3.53
C GLU A 167 -28.47 -9.88 -2.85
N ASP A 168 -29.64 -9.64 -3.44
CA ASP A 168 -30.65 -8.71 -2.92
C ASP A 168 -31.13 -9.03 -1.51
N ASN A 169 -31.15 -10.33 -1.16
CA ASN A 169 -31.52 -10.81 0.18
C ASN A 169 -30.34 -10.76 1.18
N GLY A 170 -29.19 -10.23 0.76
CA GLY A 170 -27.96 -10.16 1.56
C GLY A 170 -27.11 -11.42 1.54
N ASP A 171 -27.50 -12.48 0.84
CA ASP A 171 -26.70 -13.70 0.77
C ASP A 171 -25.44 -13.50 -0.09
N VAL A 172 -24.36 -14.14 0.32
CA VAL A 172 -23.12 -14.20 -0.45
C VAL A 172 -23.02 -15.58 -1.07
N LYS A 173 -23.16 -15.69 -2.39
CA LYS A 173 -23.18 -16.98 -3.10
C LYS A 173 -22.07 -17.14 -4.14
N SER A 174 -21.44 -16.05 -4.54
CA SER A 174 -20.36 -16.11 -5.52
C SER A 174 -19.26 -15.13 -5.22
N PHE A 175 -18.08 -15.38 -5.78
CA PHE A 175 -16.98 -14.45 -5.78
C PHE A 175 -16.13 -14.58 -7.03
N GLU A 176 -15.43 -13.51 -7.35
CA GLU A 176 -14.45 -13.45 -8.42
C GLU A 176 -13.06 -13.33 -7.80
N GLN A 177 -12.16 -14.24 -8.15
CA GLN A 177 -10.77 -14.19 -7.73
C GLN A 177 -9.88 -13.75 -8.91
N THR A 178 -9.01 -12.81 -8.60
CA THR A 178 -7.82 -12.48 -9.39
C THR A 178 -6.60 -12.69 -8.50
N LEU A 179 -5.45 -12.98 -9.10
CA LEU A 179 -4.25 -13.35 -8.38
C LEU A 179 -3.02 -12.78 -9.07
N VAL A 180 -2.10 -12.22 -8.30
CA VAL A 180 -0.72 -11.99 -8.76
C VAL A 180 0.22 -13.01 -8.10
N THR A 181 1.18 -13.52 -8.86
CA THR A 181 2.18 -14.50 -8.45
C THR A 181 3.59 -14.01 -8.81
N ASN A 182 4.59 -14.90 -8.77
CA ASN A 182 5.98 -14.62 -9.14
C ASN A 182 6.57 -13.40 -8.43
N ILE A 183 6.29 -13.29 -7.12
CA ILE A 183 6.71 -12.16 -6.28
C ILE A 183 8.23 -12.12 -6.20
N ARG A 184 8.85 -11.07 -6.76
CA ARG A 184 10.29 -10.81 -6.71
C ARG A 184 10.53 -9.44 -6.10
N LYS A 185 11.29 -9.40 -5.02
CA LYS A 185 11.60 -8.18 -4.29
C LYS A 185 12.95 -7.64 -4.75
N ASP A 186 13.00 -6.35 -4.98
CA ASP A 186 14.26 -5.64 -5.15
C ASP A 186 14.90 -5.35 -3.79
N LYS A 187 16.02 -4.62 -3.83
CA LYS A 187 16.71 -4.16 -2.62
C LYS A 187 15.78 -3.33 -1.74
N ASN A 188 16.00 -3.43 -0.43
CA ASN A 188 15.28 -2.59 0.50
C ASN A 188 15.69 -1.12 0.34
N GLU A 189 14.70 -0.23 0.46
CA GLU A 189 14.88 1.20 0.44
C GLU A 189 14.56 1.79 1.83
N THR A 190 15.08 2.99 2.09
CA THR A 190 14.72 3.75 3.29
C THR A 190 13.34 4.32 3.10
N LEU A 191 12.44 4.04 4.04
CA LEU A 191 11.07 4.51 3.95
C LEU A 191 10.89 5.86 4.64
N VAL A 192 10.07 6.71 4.04
CA VAL A 192 9.53 7.89 4.70
C VAL A 192 8.55 7.46 5.79
N THR A 193 8.53 8.22 6.88
CA THR A 193 7.64 7.97 8.01
C THR A 193 6.19 8.31 7.68
N GLN A 194 5.25 7.75 8.45
CA GLN A 194 3.84 8.13 8.41
C GLN A 194 3.66 9.66 8.53
N SER A 195 4.38 10.28 9.47
CA SER A 195 4.30 11.73 9.72
C SER A 195 4.71 12.53 8.49
N GLN A 196 5.81 12.15 7.82
CA GLN A 196 6.24 12.83 6.58
C GLN A 196 5.18 12.72 5.47
N ALA A 197 4.56 11.55 5.30
CA ALA A 197 3.52 11.35 4.29
C ALA A 197 2.25 12.18 4.60
N VAL A 198 1.84 12.27 5.87
CA VAL A 198 0.71 13.10 6.30
C VAL A 198 1.03 14.60 6.14
N ASN A 199 2.22 15.03 6.55
CA ASN A 199 2.69 16.41 6.41
C ASN A 199 2.70 16.84 4.94
N ARG A 200 3.13 15.95 4.03
CA ARG A 200 3.10 16.19 2.58
C ARG A 200 1.69 16.51 2.09
N LEU A 201 0.68 15.74 2.51
CA LEU A 201 -0.71 15.98 2.11
C LEU A 201 -1.28 17.25 2.73
N TYR A 202 -0.94 17.55 3.99
CA TYR A 202 -1.38 18.79 4.64
C TYR A 202 -0.79 20.02 3.96
N HIS A 203 0.51 19.99 3.62
CA HIS A 203 1.19 21.07 2.91
C HIS A 203 0.60 21.34 1.52
N GLU A 204 0.02 20.32 0.87
CA GLU A 204 -0.63 20.43 -0.43
C GLU A 204 -2.13 20.77 -0.33
N ASP A 205 -2.60 21.19 0.86
CA ASP A 205 -4.02 21.51 1.14
C ASP A 205 -5.00 20.37 0.84
N LEU A 206 -4.53 19.11 0.89
CA LEU A 206 -5.35 17.93 0.58
C LEU A 206 -6.06 17.33 1.79
N ILE A 207 -5.72 17.79 3.00
CA ILE A 207 -6.38 17.40 4.25
C ILE A 207 -7.30 18.55 4.68
N PRO A 208 -8.63 18.41 4.55
CA PRO A 208 -9.54 19.43 5.02
C PRO A 208 -9.48 19.57 6.55
N LYS A 209 -9.86 20.75 7.04
CA LYS A 209 -10.09 20.98 8.47
C LYS A 209 -11.15 20.03 9.03
N ASN A 210 -11.17 19.86 10.35
CA ASN A 210 -12.09 18.99 11.07
C ASN A 210 -12.08 17.53 10.54
N SER A 211 -10.90 17.00 10.21
CA SER A 211 -10.76 15.65 9.66
C SER A 211 -10.03 14.70 10.60
N LYS A 212 -10.40 13.42 10.54
CA LYS A 212 -9.63 12.34 11.13
C LYS A 212 -8.79 11.65 10.06
N VAL A 213 -7.50 11.49 10.31
CA VAL A 213 -6.53 10.93 9.38
C VAL A 213 -5.99 9.62 9.92
N LYS A 214 -6.00 8.57 9.09
CA LYS A 214 -5.36 7.28 9.39
C LYS A 214 -4.41 6.92 8.27
N ALA A 215 -3.22 6.44 8.59
CA ALA A 215 -2.29 5.93 7.59
C ALA A 215 -2.07 4.43 7.77
N ASN A 216 -2.03 3.71 6.65
CA ASN A 216 -1.72 2.28 6.62
C ASN A 216 -0.65 2.03 5.57
N LEU A 217 0.43 1.34 5.97
CA LEU A 217 1.48 0.95 5.04
C LEU A 217 1.03 -0.27 4.24
N GLY A 218 1.32 -0.26 2.94
CA GLY A 218 1.06 -1.37 2.04
C GLY A 218 1.78 -1.20 0.72
N TYR A 219 1.29 -1.86 -0.32
CA TYR A 219 1.83 -1.77 -1.67
C TYR A 219 0.80 -1.14 -2.61
N TYR A 220 1.22 -0.24 -3.49
CA TYR A 220 0.38 0.29 -4.56
C TYR A 220 0.98 -0.08 -5.93
N THR A 221 0.12 -0.29 -6.93
CA THR A 221 0.57 -0.64 -8.28
C THR A 221 1.05 0.60 -9.02
N TYR A 222 2.36 0.72 -9.20
CA TYR A 222 2.99 1.81 -9.94
C TYR A 222 2.91 1.59 -11.46
N ILE A 223 3.13 0.35 -11.91
CA ILE A 223 3.01 -0.04 -13.33
C ILE A 223 1.95 -1.14 -13.46
N SER A 224 0.85 -0.84 -14.17
CA SER A 224 -0.33 -1.72 -14.26
C SER A 224 -0.71 -2.15 -15.68
N GLN A 225 -0.09 -1.57 -16.72
CA GLN A 225 -0.50 -1.74 -18.13
C GLN A 225 -0.02 -3.06 -18.76
N THR A 226 0.81 -3.81 -18.05
CA THR A 226 1.45 -5.06 -18.49
C THR A 226 1.10 -6.21 -17.54
N GLU A 227 1.29 -7.45 -18.00
CA GLU A 227 1.12 -8.65 -17.16
C GLU A 227 2.08 -8.66 -15.98
N ASN A 228 3.29 -8.14 -16.18
CA ASN A 228 4.23 -7.87 -15.10
C ASN A 228 3.92 -6.50 -14.52
N GLN A 229 3.64 -6.46 -13.23
CA GLN A 229 3.35 -5.24 -12.49
C GLN A 229 4.48 -4.92 -11.52
N VAL A 230 4.71 -3.63 -11.31
CA VAL A 230 5.62 -3.14 -10.27
C VAL A 230 4.79 -2.53 -9.16
N LEU A 231 4.98 -3.05 -7.96
CA LEU A 231 4.39 -2.56 -6.74
C LEU A 231 5.43 -1.78 -5.94
N ILE A 232 5.02 -0.64 -5.39
CA ILE A 232 5.89 0.19 -4.56
C ILE A 232 5.32 0.30 -3.14
N PRO A 233 6.19 0.36 -2.11
CA PRO A 233 5.76 0.67 -0.75
C PRO A 233 5.00 1.99 -0.73
N THR A 234 3.85 2.04 -0.07
CA THR A 234 2.95 3.20 -0.13
C THR A 234 2.19 3.37 1.18
N TRP A 235 2.09 4.61 1.65
CA TRP A 235 1.18 5.02 2.70
C TRP A 235 -0.21 5.29 2.11
N ASN A 236 -1.19 4.45 2.44
CA ASN A 236 -2.60 4.76 2.21
C ASN A 236 -3.12 5.64 3.33
N ILE A 237 -3.34 6.91 3.03
CA ILE A 237 -3.84 7.92 3.96
C ILE A 237 -5.35 8.07 3.75
N VAL A 238 -6.10 7.59 4.72
CA VAL A 238 -7.56 7.66 4.78
C VAL A 238 -7.94 8.90 5.58
N ILE A 239 -8.65 9.82 4.94
CA ILE A 239 -9.12 11.08 5.53
C ILE A 239 -10.64 10.99 5.65
N SER A 240 -11.14 11.07 6.87
CA SER A 240 -12.57 11.14 7.17
C SER A 240 -12.90 12.56 7.61
N ASN A 241 -13.66 13.29 6.80
CA ASN A 241 -14.10 14.63 7.14
C ASN A 241 -15.32 14.55 8.07
N ASN A 242 -15.24 15.19 9.24
CA ASN A 242 -16.32 15.12 10.23
C ASN A 242 -17.53 16.00 9.86
N ASP A 243 -17.34 17.04 9.06
CA ASP A 243 -18.40 17.97 8.66
C ASP A 243 -19.25 17.40 7.51
N SER A 244 -18.59 16.88 6.47
CA SER A 244 -19.26 16.34 5.27
C SER A 244 -19.54 14.84 5.34
N GLY A 245 -18.88 14.11 6.24
CA GLY A 245 -18.89 12.65 6.25
C GLY A 245 -18.14 12.00 5.08
N GLU A 246 -17.47 12.79 4.24
CA GLU A 246 -16.73 12.30 3.08
C GLU A 246 -15.46 11.56 3.51
N ILE A 247 -15.19 10.42 2.87
CA ILE A 247 -13.96 9.63 3.07
C ILE A 247 -13.14 9.70 1.78
N LYS A 248 -11.91 10.21 1.88
CA LYS A 248 -10.94 10.25 0.79
C LYS A 248 -9.74 9.36 1.11
N ASN A 249 -9.20 8.72 0.08
CA ASN A 249 -7.95 7.96 0.16
C ASN A 249 -6.90 8.63 -0.71
N TYR A 250 -5.73 8.87 -0.13
CA TYR A 250 -4.53 9.29 -0.86
C TYR A 250 -3.45 8.24 -0.74
N TYR A 251 -2.75 7.97 -1.83
CA TYR A 251 -1.65 7.04 -1.89
C TYR A 251 -0.36 7.82 -2.03
N VAL A 252 0.49 7.77 -1.00
CA VAL A 252 1.79 8.48 -0.98
C VAL A 252 2.91 7.45 -1.04
N ASP A 253 3.78 7.57 -2.05
CA ASP A 253 4.97 6.75 -2.20
C ASP A 253 5.81 6.80 -0.92
N ALA A 254 6.04 5.63 -0.32
CA ALA A 254 6.78 5.55 0.92
C ALA A 254 8.31 5.64 0.73
N ILE A 255 8.81 5.80 -0.50
CA ILE A 255 10.23 6.00 -0.82
C ILE A 255 10.45 7.45 -1.27
N ASN A 256 9.72 7.92 -2.28
CA ASN A 256 9.96 9.24 -2.89
C ASN A 256 9.03 10.36 -2.41
N LEU A 257 8.03 10.05 -1.57
CA LEU A 257 7.04 11.02 -1.05
C LEU A 257 6.10 11.63 -2.12
N ASP A 258 5.99 10.98 -3.28
CA ASP A 258 5.09 11.38 -4.36
C ASP A 258 3.64 10.95 -4.10
N ILE A 259 2.68 11.80 -4.48
CA ILE A 259 1.25 11.51 -4.34
C ILE A 259 0.76 10.82 -5.63
N LEU A 260 0.48 9.52 -5.54
CA LEU A 260 0.28 8.64 -6.69
C LEU A 260 -1.10 8.80 -7.36
N ASN A 261 -2.11 9.27 -6.63
CA ASN A 261 -3.48 9.37 -7.11
C ASN A 261 -4.02 10.82 -7.17
N LYS A 262 -3.12 11.81 -7.22
CA LYS A 262 -3.50 13.22 -7.43
C LYS A 262 -4.07 13.37 -8.84
N LYS A 263 -5.30 13.89 -8.97
CA LYS A 263 -5.81 14.33 -10.29
C LYS A 263 -4.96 15.51 -10.75
N GLN A 264 -4.37 15.41 -11.95
CA GLN A 264 -3.74 16.54 -12.65
C GLN A 264 -4.81 17.54 -13.07
#